data_AF-A0A3M8G676-F1
#
_entry.id   AF-A0A3M8G676-F1
#
_cell.length_a   1.000
_cell.length_b   1.000
_cell.length_c   1.000
_cell.angle_alpha   90.00
_cell.angle_beta   90.00
_cell.angle_gamma   90.00
#
_symmetry.space_group_name_H-M   'P 1'
#
loop_
_entity.id
_entity.type
_entity.pdbx_description
1 polymer ?
#
loop_
_entity_poly.entity_id
_entity_poly.type
_entity_poly.pdbx_seq_one_letter_code
_entity_poly.pdbx_strand_id
1 'polypeptide(L)'
;MNFYQKEILRIKSKIYSNQKQLDTVIELRNYIDQHYDSDLNLESLSSARFISKFHLLRTFKRYYGQTPSQYLIDKRIERAKELLKKGTKVTETCYAVGFVSLGSFSS
;
A
#
# COMPACT_ATOMS: atom_id res chain seq x y z
N MET A 1 12.46 -12.16 36.66
CA MET A 1 11.18 -11.61 36.13
C MET A 1 10.02 -12.19 36.93
N ASN A 2 9.15 -11.36 37.51
CA ASN A 2 8.06 -11.79 38.40
C ASN A 2 6.85 -12.35 37.62
N PHE A 3 5.89 -12.96 38.33
CA PHE A 3 4.65 -13.50 37.74
C PHE A 3 3.87 -12.46 36.94
N TYR A 4 3.70 -11.26 37.50
CA TYR A 4 2.96 -10.16 36.86
C TYR A 4 3.59 -9.68 35.55
N GLN A 5 4.92 -9.63 35.48
CA GLN A 5 5.67 -9.29 34.27
C GLN A 5 5.49 -10.37 33.19
N LYS A 6 5.46 -11.66 33.57
CA LYS A 6 5.17 -12.75 32.63
C LYS A 6 3.75 -12.65 32.07
N GLU A 7 2.77 -12.38 32.91
CA GLU A 7 1.37 -12.23 32.46
C GLU A 7 1.17 -10.98 31.60
N ILE A 8 1.83 -9.85 31.90
CA ILE A 8 1.80 -8.67 31.02
C ILE A 8 2.39 -8.99 29.65
N LEU A 9 3.51 -9.72 29.57
CA LEU A 9 4.09 -10.11 28.28
C LEU A 9 3.20 -11.09 27.52
N ARG A 10 2.54 -12.03 28.20
CA ARG A 10 1.58 -12.96 27.59
C ARG A 10 0.36 -12.23 27.03
N ILE A 11 -0.20 -11.26 27.78
CA ILE A 11 -1.33 -10.46 27.32
C ILE A 11 -0.91 -9.60 26.13
N LYS A 12 0.25 -8.94 26.19
CA LYS A 12 0.80 -8.17 25.06
C LYS A 12 1.02 -9.04 23.83
N SER A 13 1.58 -10.25 23.97
CA SER A 13 1.82 -11.13 22.81
C SER A 13 0.52 -11.61 22.17
N LYS A 14 -0.54 -11.81 22.96
CA LYS A 14 -1.86 -12.22 22.44
C LYS A 14 -2.57 -11.05 21.73
N ILE A 15 -2.58 -9.86 22.35
CA ILE A 15 -3.23 -8.66 21.81
C ILE A 15 -2.50 -8.13 20.56
N TYR A 16 -1.16 -8.09 20.59
CA TYR A 16 -0.32 -7.56 19.51
C TYR A 16 0.29 -8.66 18.62
N SER A 17 -0.33 -9.85 18.57
CA SER A 17 0.17 -11.01 17.82
C SER A 17 0.44 -10.73 16.33
N ASN A 18 -0.24 -9.73 15.75
CA ASN A 18 -0.09 -9.34 14.35
C ASN A 18 0.56 -7.96 14.15
N GLN A 19 1.19 -7.36 15.17
CA GLN A 19 1.74 -6.00 15.05
C GLN A 19 2.70 -5.86 13.86
N LYS A 20 3.60 -6.83 13.69
CA LYS A 20 4.53 -6.85 12.55
C LYS A 20 3.81 -6.87 11.18
N GLN A 21 2.68 -7.56 11.09
CA GLN A 21 1.87 -7.57 9.85
C GLN A 21 1.22 -6.21 9.63
N LEU A 22 0.70 -5.58 10.69
CA LEU A 22 0.11 -4.23 10.63
C LEU A 22 1.14 -3.20 10.19
N ASP A 23 2.31 -3.19 10.81
CA ASP A 23 3.41 -2.28 10.46
C ASP A 23 3.79 -2.46 8.99
N THR A 24 3.94 -3.70 8.54
CA THR A 24 4.27 -4.02 7.15
C THR A 24 3.24 -3.48 6.15
N VAL A 25 1.94 -3.62 6.44
CA VAL A 25 0.90 -3.14 5.50
C VAL A 25 0.73 -1.62 5.55
N ILE A 26 0.97 -0.99 6.70
CA ILE A 26 0.97 0.48 6.84
C ILE A 26 2.12 1.08 6.04
N GLU A 27 3.32 0.51 6.15
CA GLU A 27 4.48 0.98 5.39
C GLU A 27 4.31 0.76 3.89
N LEU A 28 3.75 -0.39 3.49
CA LEU A 28 3.43 -0.63 2.08
C LEU A 28 2.44 0.41 1.55
N ARG A 29 1.39 0.75 2.31
CA ARG A 29 0.45 1.80 1.94
C ARG A 29 1.17 3.15 1.78
N ASN A 30 1.97 3.53 2.78
CA ASN A 30 2.70 4.79 2.75
C ASN A 30 3.67 4.88 1.55
N TYR A 31 4.31 3.76 1.19
CA TYR A 31 5.14 3.68 -0.01
C TYR A 31 4.32 3.93 -1.27
N ILE A 32 3.14 3.30 -1.40
CA ILE A 32 2.24 3.54 -2.54
C ILE A 32 1.80 5.01 -2.58
N ASP A 33 1.46 5.60 -1.44
CA ASP A 33 1.03 7.00 -1.37
C ASP A 33 2.13 8.00 -1.76
N GLN A 34 3.41 7.63 -1.59
CA GLN A 34 4.57 8.45 -1.94
C GLN A 34 5.05 8.24 -3.38
N HIS A 35 4.79 7.07 -3.97
CA HIS A 35 5.33 6.65 -5.26
C HIS A 35 4.24 6.24 -6.27
N TYR A 36 3.03 6.76 -6.10
CA TYR A 36 1.88 6.36 -6.92
C TYR A 36 2.07 6.63 -8.42
N ASP A 37 2.90 7.59 -8.78
CA ASP A 37 3.23 8.01 -10.14
C ASP A 37 4.20 7.03 -10.85
N SER A 38 4.75 6.08 -10.12
CA SER A 38 5.71 5.09 -10.62
C SER A 38 5.14 3.67 -10.57
N ASP A 39 5.80 2.74 -11.26
CA ASP A 39 5.43 1.33 -11.22
C ASP A 39 5.71 0.71 -9.86
N LEU A 40 4.72 -0.03 -9.36
CA LEU A 40 4.79 -0.66 -8.06
C LEU A 40 5.74 -1.88 -8.08
N ASN A 41 6.95 -1.70 -7.57
CA ASN A 41 7.89 -2.79 -7.41
C ASN A 41 7.67 -3.56 -6.09
N LEU A 42 6.65 -4.42 -6.09
CA LEU A 42 6.34 -5.29 -4.96
C LEU A 42 7.45 -6.30 -4.63
N GLU A 43 8.26 -6.71 -5.61
CA GLU A 43 9.38 -7.64 -5.37
C GLU A 43 10.40 -6.98 -4.44
N SER A 44 10.86 -5.77 -4.78
CA SER A 44 11.82 -5.02 -3.95
C SER A 44 11.35 -4.80 -2.52
N LEU A 45 10.07 -4.45 -2.34
CA LEU A 45 9.48 -4.23 -1.01
C LEU A 45 9.40 -5.54 -0.20
N SER A 46 9.09 -6.64 -0.87
CA SER A 46 9.01 -7.96 -0.25
C SER A 46 10.40 -8.49 0.15
N SER A 47 11.41 -8.29 -0.70
CA SER A 47 12.81 -8.69 -0.46
C SER A 47 13.42 -7.93 0.72
N ALA A 48 13.18 -6.63 0.84
CA ALA A 48 13.70 -5.81 1.94
C ALA A 48 13.22 -6.27 3.33
N ARG A 49 12.11 -7.02 3.39
CA ARG A 49 11.49 -7.47 4.64
C ARG A 49 11.51 -8.98 4.84
N PHE A 50 12.16 -9.74 3.95
CA PHE A 50 12.19 -11.20 3.98
C PHE A 50 10.78 -11.83 4.04
N ILE A 51 9.82 -11.23 3.34
CA ILE A 51 8.44 -11.71 3.25
C ILE A 51 8.15 -12.05 1.79
N SER A 52 7.42 -13.14 1.53
CA SER A 52 7.02 -13.44 0.16
C SER A 52 6.00 -12.42 -0.35
N LYS A 53 6.12 -12.01 -1.62
CA LYS A 53 5.13 -11.16 -2.30
C LYS A 53 3.70 -11.66 -2.14
N PHE A 54 3.49 -12.98 -2.23
CA PHE A 54 2.15 -13.56 -2.06
C PHE A 54 1.60 -13.38 -0.63
N HIS A 55 2.44 -13.50 0.39
CA HIS A 55 2.02 -13.20 1.76
C HIS A 55 1.70 -11.71 1.90
N LEU A 56 2.54 -10.84 1.36
CA LEU A 56 2.34 -9.38 1.39
C LEU A 56 1.01 -8.98 0.72
N LEU A 57 0.71 -9.52 -0.46
CA LEU A 57 -0.56 -9.30 -1.18
C LEU A 57 -1.77 -9.73 -0.35
N ARG A 58 -1.74 -10.95 0.22
CA ARG A 58 -2.84 -11.48 1.04
C ARG A 58 -3.04 -10.67 2.31
N THR A 59 -1.96 -10.32 2.99
CA THR A 59 -2.00 -9.55 4.23
C THR A 59 -2.50 -8.14 3.99
N PHE A 60 -2.05 -7.47 2.91
CA PHE A 60 -2.56 -6.15 2.54
C PHE A 60 -4.06 -6.21 2.22
N LYS A 61 -4.50 -7.17 1.40
CA LYS A 61 -5.94 -7.37 1.10
C LYS A 61 -6.77 -7.67 2.35
N ARG A 62 -6.24 -8.45 3.28
CA ARG A 62 -6.92 -8.75 4.55
C ARG A 62 -7.17 -7.49 5.39
N TYR A 63 -6.23 -6.55 5.43
CA TYR A 63 -6.36 -5.34 6.26
C TYR A 63 -7.02 -4.16 5.55
N TYR A 64 -6.81 -3.99 4.25
CA TYR A 64 -7.34 -2.85 3.47
C TYR A 64 -8.53 -3.21 2.57
N GLY A 65 -8.94 -4.48 2.51
CA GLY A 65 -10.05 -4.95 1.68
C GLY A 65 -9.73 -5.09 0.19
N GLN A 66 -8.59 -4.57 -0.27
CA GLN A 66 -8.18 -4.57 -1.67
C GLN A 66 -6.70 -4.89 -1.86
N THR A 67 -6.30 -5.27 -3.07
CA THR A 67 -4.89 -5.55 -3.38
C THR A 67 -4.07 -4.25 -3.49
N PRO A 68 -2.74 -4.30 -3.29
CA PRO A 68 -1.87 -3.13 -3.50
C PRO A 68 -2.02 -2.48 -4.88
N SER A 69 -2.20 -3.28 -5.93
CA SER A 69 -2.41 -2.77 -7.29
C SER A 69 -3.74 -2.05 -7.46
N GLN A 70 -4.81 -2.54 -6.83
CA GLN A 70 -6.11 -1.85 -6.81
C GLN A 70 -6.02 -0.53 -6.04
N TYR A 71 -5.41 -0.55 -4.86
CA TYR A 71 -5.18 0.65 -4.06
C TYR A 71 -4.35 1.70 -4.82
N LEU A 72 -3.31 1.28 -5.55
CA LEU A 72 -2.54 2.16 -6.42
C LEU A 72 -3.41 2.83 -7.49
N ILE A 73 -4.25 2.06 -8.19
CA ILE A 73 -5.15 2.59 -9.23
C ILE A 73 -6.11 3.63 -8.61
N ASP A 74 -6.73 3.30 -7.48
CA ASP A 74 -7.60 4.23 -6.75
C ASP A 74 -6.86 5.53 -6.40
N LYS A 75 -5.62 5.41 -5.92
CA LYS A 75 -4.79 6.55 -5.57
C LYS A 75 -4.47 7.44 -6.78
N ARG A 76 -4.13 6.81 -7.91
CA ARG A 76 -3.88 7.52 -9.18
C ARG A 76 -5.13 8.24 -9.66
N ILE A 77 -6.31 7.62 -9.56
CA ILE A 77 -7.59 8.24 -9.93
C ILE A 77 -7.92 9.42 -9.01
N GLU A 78 -7.69 9.30 -7.70
CA GLU A 78 -7.87 10.39 -6.75
C GLU A 78 -7.01 11.60 -7.16
N ARG A 79 -5.73 11.39 -7.43
CA ARG A 79 -4.80 12.44 -7.88
C ARG A 79 -5.16 13.00 -9.25
N ALA A 80 -5.62 12.16 -10.17
CA ALA A 80 -6.06 12.60 -11.49
C ALA A 80 -7.25 13.56 -11.37
N LYS A 81 -8.23 13.24 -10.52
CA LYS A 81 -9.38 14.12 -10.24
C LYS A 81 -8.93 15.48 -9.70
N GLU A 82 -7.93 15.52 -8.82
CA GLU A 82 -7.38 16.78 -8.31
C GLU A 82 -6.73 17.62 -9.41
N LEU A 83 -5.93 17.01 -10.29
CA LEU A 83 -5.26 17.69 -11.40
C LEU A 83 -6.25 18.21 -12.44
N LEU A 84 -7.23 17.39 -12.83
CA LEU A 84 -8.27 17.78 -13.77
C LEU A 84 -9.12 18.95 -13.24
N LYS A 85 -9.45 18.94 -11.94
CA LYS A 85 -10.16 20.07 -11.30
C LYS A 85 -9.36 21.37 -11.33
N LYS A 86 -8.02 21.30 -11.38
CA LYS A 86 -7.13 22.45 -11.53
C LYS A 86 -6.95 22.90 -12.99
N GLY A 87 -7.57 22.20 -13.95
CA GLY A 87 -7.51 22.52 -15.37
C GLY A 87 -6.32 21.92 -16.13
N THR A 88 -5.57 20.98 -15.52
CA THR A 88 -4.51 20.24 -16.22
C THR A 88 -5.11 19.44 -17.37
N LYS A 89 -4.41 19.38 -18.52
CA LYS A 89 -4.92 18.62 -19.68
C LYS A 89 -5.00 17.13 -19.35
N VAL A 90 -5.94 16.43 -19.99
CA VAL A 90 -6.15 14.98 -19.79
C VAL A 90 -4.89 14.17 -20.08
N THR A 91 -4.19 14.52 -21.17
CA THR A 91 -2.93 13.88 -21.57
C THR A 91 -1.84 14.07 -20.52
N GLU A 92 -1.64 15.30 -20.05
CA GLU A 92 -0.66 15.62 -19.00
C GLU A 92 -1.00 14.92 -17.69
N THR A 93 -2.28 14.90 -17.31
CA THR A 93 -2.76 14.22 -16.11
C THR A 93 -2.50 12.71 -16.16
N CYS A 94 -2.78 12.07 -17.30
CA CYS A 94 -2.57 10.64 -17.52
C CYS A 94 -1.13 10.22 -17.17
N TYR A 95 -0.15 10.93 -17.73
CA TYR A 95 1.27 10.64 -17.48
C TYR A 95 1.72 11.08 -16.09
N ALA A 96 1.22 12.21 -15.58
CA ALA A 96 1.59 12.73 -14.26
C ALA A 96 1.16 11.82 -13.10
N VAL A 97 0.12 11.01 -13.28
CA VAL A 97 -0.31 10.03 -12.27
C VAL A 97 0.21 8.61 -12.56
N GLY A 98 1.08 8.43 -13.54
CA GLY A 98 1.79 7.15 -13.77
C GLY A 98 1.07 6.15 -14.68
N PHE A 99 0.07 6.56 -15.48
CA PHE A 99 -0.46 5.69 -16.53
C PHE A 99 0.45 5.72 -17.76
N VAL A 100 0.64 4.55 -18.38
CA VAL A 100 1.52 4.37 -19.54
C VAL A 100 0.88 4.89 -20.84
N SER A 101 -0.46 4.93 -20.89
CA SER A 101 -1.19 5.39 -22.07
C SER A 101 -2.57 5.93 -21.72
N LEU A 102 -3.09 6.81 -22.59
CA LEU A 102 -4.46 7.32 -22.50
C LEU A 102 -5.50 6.19 -22.55
N GLY A 103 -5.27 5.14 -23.33
CA GLY A 103 -6.18 4.00 -23.41
C GLY A 103 -6.36 3.31 -22.06
N SER A 104 -5.26 3.09 -21.32
CA SER A 104 -5.33 2.54 -19.96
C SER A 104 -5.94 3.50 -18.94
N PHE A 105 -5.90 4.81 -19.20
CA PHE A 105 -6.44 5.84 -18.34
C PHE A 105 -7.94 6.05 -18.52
N SER A 106 -8.46 5.82 -19.74
CA SER A 106 -9.86 6.03 -20.10
C SER A 106 -10.70 4.75 -20.14
N SER A 107 -10.11 3.60 -19.82
CA SER A 107 -10.80 2.29 -19.79
C SER A 107 -11.60 2.07 -18.51
#